data_AF-A0AAE0N3M6-F1
#
_entry.id   AF-A0AAE0N3M6-F1
#
_cell.length_a   1.000
_cell.length_b   1.000
_cell.length_c   1.000
_cell.angle_alpha   90.00
_cell.angle_beta   90.00
_cell.angle_gamma   90.00
#
_symmetry.space_group_name_H-M   'P 1'
#
loop_
_entity.id
_entity.type
_entity.pdbx_description
1 polymer ?
#
loop_
_entity_poly.entity_id
_entity_poly.type
_entity_poly.pdbx_seq_one_letter_code
_entity_poly.pdbx_strand_id
1 'polypeptide(L)'
;MAGAEVLSVIGLAALFSTCVESFGYFKAAQRMEKDCDILLVKLDIEKTRLLVWGSTIDVFDSGTAALSNETTINLLHRCLGSIESLLTDADRLTRDYGVVEQSSPGDRAIDFVSSNSMAVFRTAWRRFFVRNASQLPQRSLLRRTKWGIYQKETFQRFIHDLKDLIDGLYEIAPVTREAVDRTVHTDIECLTSLGELRLFEAATEDSYIAWSAKASSIIEASESGTVDRRTMEEALVDEIVLQASLEDLEMVDFILELKEISDHPLVVLTGPCLRISSTFPCNMSTIGRDCISFPGPSWPLSHATVYESRHSLPSRIHSMLDLKDNFKLSIEELGGLQWLTDIDGVLETVIFPLARIFIYCALCACLVQTALLVCSRSSLKVHEYFVRPDDRLTSSCCIGQDRVEGLRSIYDMVKLNETQATAPGDYKIPAATKHIDMLWMEERFHLMENEESI
;
A
#
# COMPACT_ATOMS: atom_id res chain seq x y z
N MET A 1 21.22 25.96 13.29
CA MET A 1 22.04 25.08 14.15
C MET A 1 21.54 23.67 13.94
N ALA A 2 22.30 22.84 13.23
CA ALA A 2 21.92 21.47 12.92
C ALA A 2 21.86 20.67 14.24
N GLY A 3 20.72 20.02 14.50
CA GLY A 3 20.60 19.09 15.62
C GLY A 3 21.58 17.95 15.41
N ALA A 4 22.34 17.59 16.43
CA ALA A 4 23.16 16.40 16.42
C ALA A 4 22.24 15.19 16.26
N GLU A 5 22.17 14.63 15.05
CA GLU A 5 21.52 13.35 14.81
C GLU A 5 22.30 12.28 15.57
N VAL A 6 21.66 11.71 16.59
CA VAL A 6 22.21 10.54 17.29
C VAL A 6 22.18 9.39 16.28
N LEU A 7 23.35 9.06 15.73
CA LEU A 7 23.57 7.95 14.80
C LEU A 7 23.21 6.64 15.51
N SER A 8 21.96 6.22 15.33
CA SER A 8 21.36 5.05 15.96
C SER A 8 20.86 4.07 14.90
N VAL A 9 20.64 2.81 15.28
CA VAL A 9 20.01 1.80 14.40
C VAL A 9 18.60 2.25 13.98
N ILE A 10 17.86 2.91 14.88
CA ILE A 10 16.54 3.48 14.59
C ILE A 10 16.64 4.58 13.52
N GLY A 11 17.61 5.49 13.66
CA GLY A 11 17.88 6.51 12.65
C GLY A 11 18.28 5.90 11.30
N LEU A 12 19.06 4.80 11.31
CA LEU A 12 19.50 4.13 10.10
C LEU A 12 18.31 3.50 9.35
N ALA A 13 17.44 2.80 10.08
CA ALA A 13 16.22 2.21 9.54
C ALA A 13 15.25 3.27 8.99
N ALA A 14 15.15 4.41 9.67
CA ALA A 14 14.42 5.57 9.20
C ALA A 14 15.00 6.09 7.87
N LEU A 15 16.30 6.36 7.81
CA LEU A 15 16.98 6.86 6.62
C LEU A 15 16.87 5.89 5.44
N PHE A 16 17.11 4.59 5.67
CA PHE A 16 16.88 3.53 4.69
C PHE A 16 15.47 3.57 4.10
N SER A 17 14.46 3.70 4.95
CA SER A 17 13.06 3.76 4.51
C SER A 17 12.80 4.99 3.65
N THR A 18 13.39 6.14 4.01
CA THR A 18 13.29 7.36 3.20
C THR A 18 13.93 7.17 1.82
N CYS A 19 15.11 6.53 1.74
CA CYS A 19 15.74 6.21 0.46
C CYS A 19 14.80 5.36 -0.40
N VAL A 20 14.27 4.26 0.14
CA VAL A 20 13.36 3.35 -0.58
C VAL A 20 12.11 4.07 -1.08
N GLU A 21 11.48 4.90 -0.25
CA GLU A 21 10.31 5.70 -0.63
C GLU A 21 10.63 6.71 -1.74
N SER A 22 11.84 7.28 -1.75
CA SER A 22 12.24 8.34 -2.69
C SER A 22 12.40 7.86 -4.13
N PHE A 23 12.58 6.55 -4.36
CA PHE A 23 12.52 5.98 -5.72
C PHE A 23 11.14 6.20 -6.37
N GLY A 24 10.06 6.24 -5.57
CA GLY A 24 8.70 6.47 -6.06
C GLY A 24 8.44 7.90 -6.55
N TYR A 25 9.41 8.81 -6.41
CA TYR A 25 9.30 10.19 -6.89
C TYR A 25 9.53 10.31 -8.40
N PHE A 26 10.13 9.30 -9.04
CA PHE A 26 10.48 9.35 -10.46
C PHE A 26 9.40 8.72 -11.33
N LYS A 27 8.99 9.42 -12.39
CA LYS A 27 7.99 8.95 -13.35
C LYS A 27 8.39 9.27 -14.79
N ALA A 28 7.80 8.52 -15.74
CA ALA A 28 7.94 8.85 -17.15
C ALA A 28 7.20 10.15 -17.46
N ALA A 29 7.84 11.07 -18.18
CA ALA A 29 7.15 12.22 -18.74
C ALA A 29 6.21 11.77 -19.87
N GLN A 30 5.00 12.34 -19.94
CA GLN A 30 3.92 11.99 -20.90
C GLN A 30 4.32 12.03 -22.40
N ARG A 31 5.55 12.46 -22.74
CA ARG A 31 6.02 12.65 -24.12
C ARG A 31 7.26 11.81 -24.50
N MET A 32 7.70 10.85 -23.69
CA MET A 32 8.90 10.05 -24.00
C MET A 32 8.62 8.60 -24.38
N GLU A 33 9.43 8.10 -25.32
CA GLU A 33 9.42 6.77 -25.94
C GLU A 33 9.79 5.64 -24.97
N LYS A 34 9.64 4.38 -25.43
CA LYS A 34 10.01 3.11 -24.75
C LYS A 34 11.32 3.13 -23.98
N ASP A 35 12.29 3.95 -24.40
CA ASP A 35 13.57 4.11 -23.74
C ASP A 35 13.47 4.64 -22.30
N CYS A 36 12.45 5.45 -21.99
CA CYS A 36 12.21 5.89 -20.62
C CYS A 36 11.66 4.78 -19.73
N ASP A 37 10.88 3.85 -20.28
CA ASP A 37 10.42 2.68 -19.53
C ASP A 37 11.61 1.81 -19.14
N ILE A 38 12.59 1.62 -20.03
CA ILE A 38 13.83 0.90 -19.73
C ILE A 38 14.61 1.60 -18.60
N LEU A 39 14.71 2.93 -18.62
CA LEU A 39 15.38 3.67 -17.55
C LEU A 39 14.67 3.57 -16.20
N LEU A 40 13.34 3.61 -16.18
CA LEU A 40 12.57 3.41 -14.96
C LEU A 40 12.71 1.98 -14.43
N VAL A 41 12.75 0.98 -15.30
CA VAL A 41 13.03 -0.41 -14.89
C VAL A 41 14.44 -0.54 -14.33
N LYS A 42 15.44 0.10 -14.94
CA LYS A 42 16.81 0.14 -14.36
C LYS A 42 16.82 0.79 -12.97
N LEU A 43 16.05 1.86 -12.77
CA LEU A 43 15.89 2.48 -11.45
C LEU A 43 15.19 1.53 -10.45
N ASP A 44 14.13 0.84 -10.87
CA ASP A 44 13.41 -0.15 -10.05
C ASP A 44 14.29 -1.35 -9.69
N ILE A 45 15.22 -1.75 -10.57
CA ILE A 45 16.24 -2.77 -10.27
C ILE A 45 17.16 -2.29 -9.14
N GLU A 46 17.67 -1.06 -9.19
CA GLU A 46 18.50 -0.53 -8.10
C GLU A 46 17.71 -0.42 -6.79
N LYS A 47 16.41 -0.10 -6.85
CA LYS A 47 15.51 -0.16 -5.69
C LYS A 47 15.41 -1.58 -5.13
N THR A 48 15.21 -2.59 -5.97
CA THR A 48 15.19 -4.01 -5.56
C THR A 48 16.50 -4.40 -4.88
N ARG A 49 17.65 -3.98 -5.41
CA ARG A 49 18.96 -4.23 -4.77
C ARG A 49 19.05 -3.59 -3.38
N LEU A 50 18.61 -2.35 -3.24
CA LEU A 50 18.56 -1.67 -1.95
C LEU A 50 17.63 -2.41 -0.94
N LEU A 51 16.47 -2.89 -1.39
CA LEU A 51 15.55 -3.70 -0.59
C LEU A 51 16.17 -5.02 -0.14
N VAL A 52 16.83 -5.73 -1.05
CA VAL A 52 17.56 -6.97 -0.75
C VAL A 52 18.61 -6.73 0.32
N TRP A 53 19.40 -5.66 0.18
CA TRP A 53 20.38 -5.27 1.19
C TRP A 53 19.74 -5.08 2.56
N GLY A 54 18.70 -4.25 2.65
CA GLY A 54 18.01 -3.98 3.91
C GLY A 54 17.41 -5.23 4.56
N SER A 55 16.89 -6.15 3.75
CA SER A 55 16.38 -7.44 4.24
C SER A 55 17.49 -8.38 4.71
N THR A 56 18.65 -8.38 4.04
CA THR A 56 19.75 -9.31 4.35
C THR A 56 20.48 -8.91 5.63
N ILE A 57 20.69 -7.61 5.83
CA ILE A 57 21.30 -7.08 7.04
C ILE A 57 20.31 -6.91 8.19
N ASP A 58 19.04 -7.26 7.94
CA ASP A 58 17.89 -7.09 8.80
C ASP A 58 17.86 -5.68 9.42
N VAL A 59 17.81 -4.65 8.59
CA VAL A 59 17.89 -3.24 9.00
C VAL A 59 16.82 -2.85 10.04
N PHE A 60 15.76 -3.64 10.12
CA PHE A 60 14.65 -3.50 11.05
C PHE A 60 14.75 -4.39 12.29
N ASP A 61 15.79 -5.19 12.44
CA ASP A 61 16.08 -5.94 13.66
C ASP A 61 17.50 -5.64 14.15
N SER A 62 17.61 -5.12 15.38
CA SER A 62 18.87 -4.66 15.97
C SER A 62 19.87 -5.78 16.32
N GLY A 63 19.63 -7.01 15.86
CA GLY A 63 20.35 -8.22 16.24
C GLY A 63 21.49 -8.66 15.32
N THR A 64 21.74 -7.99 14.18
CA THR A 64 22.75 -8.45 13.23
C THR A 64 24.17 -7.99 13.58
N ALA A 65 25.16 -8.85 13.28
CA ALA A 65 26.56 -8.56 13.56
C ALA A 65 27.07 -7.30 12.83
N ALA A 66 26.51 -6.98 11.66
CA ALA A 66 26.82 -5.77 10.89
C ALA A 66 26.36 -4.48 11.60
N LEU A 67 25.24 -4.54 12.32
CA LEU A 67 24.67 -3.44 13.10
C LEU A 67 25.18 -3.40 14.55
N SER A 68 26.21 -4.19 14.88
CA SER A 68 26.82 -4.23 16.20
C SER A 68 28.08 -3.34 16.32
N ASN A 69 28.62 -2.85 15.20
CA ASN A 69 29.82 -2.01 15.16
C ASN A 69 29.46 -0.55 14.84
N GLU A 70 29.77 0.36 15.77
CA GLU A 70 29.52 1.81 15.64
C GLU A 70 30.19 2.43 14.39
N THR A 71 31.40 1.97 14.03
CA THR A 71 32.09 2.47 12.83
C THR A 71 31.35 2.08 11.56
N THR A 72 30.84 0.84 11.50
CA THR A 72 30.03 0.34 10.38
C THR A 72 28.71 1.12 10.29
N ILE A 73 28.02 1.32 11.41
CA ILE A 73 26.77 2.11 11.48
C ILE A 73 27.00 3.53 10.93
N ASN A 74 28.10 4.18 11.31
CA ASN A 74 28.42 5.53 10.85
C ASN A 74 28.69 5.58 9.33
N LEU A 75 29.36 4.56 8.77
CA LEU A 75 29.57 4.46 7.33
C LEU A 75 28.25 4.21 6.58
N LEU A 76 27.38 3.34 7.11
CA LEU A 76 26.07 3.08 6.54
C LEU A 76 25.18 4.32 6.53
N HIS A 77 25.15 5.09 7.62
CA HIS A 77 24.46 6.37 7.70
C HIS A 77 24.95 7.35 6.64
N ARG A 78 26.26 7.49 6.47
CA ARG A 78 26.84 8.38 5.45
C ARG A 78 26.51 7.94 4.03
N CYS A 79 26.54 6.63 3.77
CA CYS A 79 26.24 6.09 2.44
C CYS A 79 24.76 6.26 2.11
N LEU A 80 23.86 5.86 3.01
CA LEU A 80 22.42 6.06 2.85
C LEU A 80 22.05 7.55 2.77
N GLY A 81 22.71 8.42 3.54
CA GLY A 81 22.50 9.88 3.44
C GLY A 81 22.96 10.45 2.09
N SER A 82 24.00 9.86 1.50
CA SER A 82 24.42 10.21 0.13
C SER A 82 23.41 9.75 -0.91
N ILE A 83 22.80 8.58 -0.72
CA ILE A 83 21.69 8.06 -1.55
C ILE A 83 20.46 8.94 -1.41
N GLU A 84 20.04 9.27 -0.19
CA GLU A 84 18.91 10.17 0.08
C GLU A 84 19.13 11.53 -0.59
N SER A 85 20.31 12.14 -0.41
CA SER A 85 20.66 13.40 -1.07
C SER A 85 20.63 13.28 -2.59
N LEU A 86 21.11 12.18 -3.17
CA LEU A 86 21.05 11.94 -4.61
C LEU A 86 19.58 11.86 -5.11
N LEU A 87 18.69 11.24 -4.33
CA LEU A 87 17.28 11.03 -4.68
C LEU A 87 16.38 12.26 -4.43
N THR A 88 16.82 13.23 -3.63
CA THR A 88 15.96 14.32 -3.12
C THR A 88 16.48 15.73 -3.37
N ASP A 89 17.78 15.92 -3.67
CA ASP A 89 18.35 17.24 -3.97
C ASP A 89 17.84 17.77 -5.32
N ALA A 90 16.79 18.58 -5.25
CA ALA A 90 16.09 19.15 -6.40
C ALA A 90 17.00 19.91 -7.37
N ASP A 91 17.95 20.69 -6.84
CA ASP A 91 18.87 21.49 -7.64
C ASP A 91 19.83 20.59 -8.41
N ARG A 92 20.35 19.55 -7.75
CA ARG A 92 21.24 18.57 -8.37
C ARG A 92 20.50 17.70 -9.39
N LEU A 93 19.30 17.24 -9.05
CA LEU A 93 18.43 16.45 -9.93
C LEU A 93 18.13 17.19 -11.24
N THR A 94 17.75 18.45 -11.14
CA THR A 94 17.43 19.26 -12.33
C THR A 94 18.67 19.58 -13.16
N ARG A 95 19.76 20.00 -12.49
CA ARG A 95 20.97 20.49 -13.16
C ARG A 95 21.82 19.38 -13.78
N ASP A 96 22.02 18.28 -13.05
CA ASP A 96 23.05 17.28 -13.37
C ASP A 96 22.46 16.01 -13.99
N TYR A 97 21.17 15.73 -13.73
CA TYR A 97 20.51 14.48 -14.10
C TYR A 97 19.34 14.65 -15.07
N GLY A 98 18.96 15.90 -15.40
CA GLY A 98 18.03 16.19 -16.46
C GLY A 98 16.61 15.69 -16.20
N VAL A 99 16.20 15.73 -14.93
CA VAL A 99 14.79 15.59 -14.52
C VAL A 99 14.15 16.97 -14.34
N VAL A 100 12.84 17.04 -14.50
CA VAL A 100 12.06 18.28 -14.31
C VAL A 100 10.93 18.01 -13.34
N GLU A 101 10.71 18.96 -12.43
CA GLU A 101 9.58 18.91 -11.50
C GLU A 101 8.25 18.88 -12.27
N GLN A 102 7.39 17.92 -11.93
CA GLN A 102 6.08 17.77 -12.56
C GLN A 102 4.96 18.21 -11.62
N SER A 103 4.14 19.15 -12.11
CA SER A 103 2.94 19.64 -11.42
C SER A 103 1.74 18.69 -11.56
N SER A 104 1.77 17.79 -12.55
CA SER A 104 0.72 16.79 -12.80
C SER A 104 1.24 15.38 -12.53
N PRO A 105 0.41 14.45 -12.03
CA PRO A 105 0.83 13.07 -11.89
C PRO A 105 1.16 12.48 -13.26
N GLY A 106 2.43 12.19 -13.52
CA GLY A 106 2.79 11.21 -14.53
C GLY A 106 2.04 9.90 -14.25
N ASP A 107 1.51 9.28 -15.30
CA ASP A 107 0.53 8.20 -15.19
C ASP A 107 1.19 6.84 -14.88
N ARG A 108 2.52 6.74 -15.03
CA ARG A 108 3.25 5.47 -14.94
C ARG A 108 4.49 5.59 -14.06
N ALA A 109 4.38 5.11 -12.82
CA ALA A 109 5.53 4.62 -12.07
C ALA A 109 5.70 3.14 -12.40
N ILE A 110 6.95 2.70 -12.61
CA ILE A 110 7.25 1.29 -12.84
C ILE A 110 7.80 0.73 -11.53
N ASP A 111 6.93 0.15 -10.71
CA ASP A 111 7.28 -0.54 -9.46
C ASP A 111 7.06 -2.08 -9.59
N PHE A 112 6.99 -2.62 -10.81
CA PHE A 112 6.65 -4.03 -11.00
C PHE A 112 7.79 -4.98 -10.59
N VAL A 113 9.06 -4.59 -10.78
CA VAL A 113 10.21 -5.43 -10.40
C VAL A 113 10.31 -5.50 -8.89
N SER A 114 10.18 -4.37 -8.22
CA SER A 114 10.28 -4.30 -6.77
C SER A 114 8.99 -4.69 -6.04
N SER A 115 7.87 -4.95 -6.74
CA SER A 115 6.54 -5.18 -6.14
C SER A 115 6.52 -6.19 -4.98
N ASN A 116 7.08 -7.38 -5.21
CA ASN A 116 7.13 -8.46 -4.23
C ASN A 116 8.08 -8.12 -3.06
N SER A 117 9.31 -7.69 -3.38
CA SER A 117 10.28 -7.17 -2.39
C SER A 117 9.71 -6.00 -1.55
N MET A 118 8.89 -5.14 -2.15
CA MET A 118 8.19 -4.04 -1.48
C MET A 118 7.08 -4.52 -0.56
N ALA A 119 6.38 -5.61 -0.89
CA ALA A 119 5.38 -6.21 0.00
C ALA A 119 6.02 -6.77 1.28
N VAL A 120 7.16 -7.44 1.13
CA VAL A 120 7.97 -7.93 2.26
C VAL A 120 8.47 -6.76 3.10
N PHE A 121 9.08 -5.75 2.46
CA PHE A 121 9.54 -4.52 3.11
C PHE A 121 8.43 -3.82 3.87
N ARG A 122 7.27 -3.54 3.25
CA ARG A 122 6.14 -2.85 3.91
C ARG A 122 5.69 -3.56 5.17
N THR A 123 5.70 -4.90 5.17
CA THR A 123 5.34 -5.69 6.34
C THR A 123 6.37 -5.54 7.46
N ALA A 124 7.66 -5.63 7.16
CA ALA A 124 8.74 -5.46 8.13
C ALA A 124 8.81 -4.01 8.67
N TRP A 125 8.74 -3.04 7.77
CA TRP A 125 8.67 -1.60 8.03
C TRP A 125 7.54 -1.28 9.02
N ARG A 126 6.30 -1.71 8.73
CA ARG A 126 5.15 -1.48 9.62
C ARG A 126 5.43 -1.99 11.03
N ARG A 127 5.89 -3.24 11.16
CA ARG A 127 6.18 -3.84 12.48
C ARG A 127 7.26 -3.07 13.23
N PHE A 128 8.32 -2.65 12.54
CA PHE A 128 9.42 -1.91 13.13
C PHE A 128 9.01 -0.53 13.64
N PHE A 129 8.37 0.26 12.80
CA PHE A 129 7.98 1.64 13.15
C PHE A 129 6.84 1.67 14.16
N VAL A 130 5.95 0.67 14.17
CA VAL A 130 4.96 0.48 15.26
C VAL A 130 5.66 0.25 16.60
N ARG A 131 6.68 -0.61 16.65
CA ARG A 131 7.42 -0.91 17.91
C ARG A 131 8.25 0.27 18.41
N ASN A 132 8.77 1.10 17.50
CA ASN A 132 9.70 2.18 17.81
C ASN A 132 9.07 3.59 17.75
N ALA A 133 7.74 3.69 17.63
CA ALA A 133 7.01 4.94 17.38
C ALA A 133 7.38 6.09 18.34
N SER A 134 7.63 5.78 19.61
CA SER A 134 7.98 6.77 20.65
C SER A 134 9.41 7.32 20.56
N GLN A 135 10.28 6.66 19.79
CA GLN A 135 11.69 7.02 19.62
C GLN A 135 11.98 7.64 18.25
N LEU A 136 10.97 7.71 17.38
CA LEU A 136 11.10 8.31 16.08
C LEU A 136 11.03 9.84 16.18
N PRO A 137 11.91 10.57 15.47
CA PRO A 137 11.68 12.00 15.27
C PRO A 137 10.33 12.20 14.58
N GLN A 138 9.58 13.24 14.98
CA GLN A 138 8.43 13.69 14.20
C GLN A 138 8.91 14.06 12.81
N ARG A 139 8.59 13.21 11.83
CA ARG A 139 8.94 13.47 10.44
C ARG A 139 8.12 14.66 9.95
N SER A 140 8.80 15.75 9.60
CA SER A 140 8.22 16.70 8.65
C SER A 140 7.97 15.93 7.36
N LEU A 141 6.73 15.93 6.89
CA LEU A 141 6.37 15.43 5.56
C LEU A 141 7.21 16.23 4.56
N LEU A 142 8.33 15.65 4.12
CA LEU A 142 9.15 16.26 3.09
C LEU A 142 8.27 16.38 1.87
N ARG A 143 8.12 17.59 1.34
CA ARG A 143 7.35 17.85 0.12
C ARG A 143 7.86 16.90 -0.97
N ARG A 144 7.04 15.92 -1.35
CA ARG A 144 7.43 14.84 -2.27
C ARG A 144 7.39 15.36 -3.71
N THR A 145 8.46 16.03 -4.11
CA THR A 145 8.60 16.56 -5.47
C THR A 145 8.63 15.40 -6.47
N LYS A 146 7.70 15.39 -7.42
CA LYS A 146 7.65 14.39 -8.49
C LYS A 146 8.56 14.81 -9.63
N TRP A 147 9.39 13.88 -10.08
CA TRP A 147 10.40 14.08 -11.11
C TRP A 147 9.99 13.38 -12.40
N GLY A 148 9.88 14.17 -13.47
CA GLY A 148 9.76 13.66 -14.83
C GLY A 148 11.14 13.51 -15.46
N ILE A 149 11.42 12.35 -16.04
CA ILE A 149 12.64 12.15 -16.85
C ILE A 149 12.50 12.98 -18.13
N TYR A 150 13.46 13.87 -18.41
CA TYR A 150 13.46 14.71 -19.62
C TYR A 150 14.66 14.44 -20.52
N GLN A 151 15.85 14.17 -19.97
CA GLN A 151 17.06 13.82 -20.71
C GLN A 151 17.54 12.41 -20.35
N LYS A 152 17.56 11.53 -21.35
CA LYS A 152 17.88 10.09 -21.18
C LYS A 152 19.32 9.90 -20.72
N GLU A 153 20.28 10.54 -21.39
CA GLU A 153 21.71 10.32 -21.19
C GLU A 153 22.18 10.82 -19.81
N THR A 154 21.62 11.92 -19.33
CA THR A 154 21.91 12.45 -17.99
C THR A 154 21.26 11.60 -16.91
N PHE A 155 20.08 11.05 -17.16
CA PHE A 155 19.42 10.14 -16.23
C PHE A 155 20.11 8.78 -16.14
N GLN A 156 20.75 8.31 -17.21
CA GLN A 156 21.62 7.13 -17.14
C GLN A 156 22.80 7.35 -16.17
N ARG A 157 23.37 8.56 -16.14
CA ARG A 157 24.41 8.90 -15.15
C ARG A 157 23.85 8.87 -13.73
N PHE A 158 22.64 9.35 -13.51
CA PHE A 158 21.96 9.25 -12.21
C PHE A 158 21.87 7.80 -11.72
N ILE A 159 21.42 6.89 -12.58
CA ILE A 159 21.32 5.46 -12.26
C ILE A 159 22.71 4.88 -11.96
N HIS A 160 23.74 5.26 -12.71
CA HIS A 160 25.11 4.82 -12.47
C HIS A 160 25.65 5.30 -11.11
N ASP A 161 25.50 6.60 -10.80
CA ASP A 161 25.92 7.16 -9.51
C ASP A 161 25.18 6.47 -8.33
N LEU A 162 23.90 6.14 -8.53
CA LEU A 162 23.08 5.43 -7.54
C LEU A 162 23.55 3.98 -7.35
N LYS A 163 23.84 3.29 -8.46
CA LYS A 163 24.40 1.94 -8.46
C LYS A 163 25.72 1.90 -7.70
N ASP A 164 26.63 2.84 -7.95
CA ASP A 164 27.93 2.92 -7.27
C ASP A 164 27.78 3.09 -5.74
N LEU A 165 26.80 3.89 -5.30
CA LEU A 165 26.49 4.04 -3.88
C LEU A 165 25.92 2.75 -3.27
N ILE A 166 25.04 2.06 -3.98
CA ILE A 166 24.47 0.77 -3.55
C ILE A 166 25.55 -0.32 -3.51
N ASP A 167 26.47 -0.33 -4.48
CA ASP A 167 27.63 -1.22 -4.49
C ASP A 167 28.51 -0.94 -3.26
N GLY A 168 28.74 0.34 -2.94
CA GLY A 168 29.42 0.74 -1.71
C GLY A 168 28.71 0.27 -0.41
N LEU A 169 27.37 0.24 -0.38
CA LEU A 169 26.64 -0.35 0.75
C LEU A 169 26.92 -1.84 0.90
N TYR A 170 27.00 -2.57 -0.22
CA TYR A 170 27.31 -4.00 -0.23
C TYR A 170 28.75 -4.25 0.21
N GLU A 171 29.68 -3.32 -0.05
CA GLU A 171 31.05 -3.43 0.47
C GLU A 171 31.12 -3.19 1.98
N ILE A 172 30.37 -2.22 2.51
CA ILE A 172 30.36 -1.90 3.96
C ILE A 172 29.70 -3.02 4.77
N ALA A 173 28.58 -3.55 4.29
CA ALA A 173 27.84 -4.64 4.91
C ALA A 173 27.58 -5.74 3.86
N PRO A 174 28.49 -6.74 3.76
CA PRO A 174 28.47 -7.76 2.72
C PRO A 174 27.16 -8.52 2.61
N VAL A 175 26.57 -8.46 1.41
CA VAL A 175 25.46 -9.30 0.97
C VAL A 175 26.02 -10.29 -0.04
N THR A 176 25.77 -11.59 0.16
CA THR A 176 26.25 -12.60 -0.79
C THR A 176 25.53 -12.46 -2.12
N ARG A 177 26.26 -12.66 -3.22
CA ARG A 177 25.68 -12.58 -4.57
C ARG A 177 24.53 -13.57 -4.74
N GLU A 178 24.65 -14.75 -4.14
CA GLU A 178 23.63 -15.79 -4.16
C GLU A 178 22.33 -15.35 -3.47
N ALA A 179 22.41 -14.56 -2.39
CA ALA A 179 21.22 -14.03 -1.72
C ALA A 179 20.48 -13.03 -2.61
N VAL A 180 21.24 -12.19 -3.32
CA VAL A 180 20.69 -11.19 -4.26
C VAL A 180 20.06 -11.88 -5.45
N ASP A 181 20.80 -12.78 -6.10
CA ASP A 181 20.33 -13.50 -7.28
C ASP A 181 19.06 -14.30 -6.95
N ARG A 182 18.98 -14.91 -5.76
CA ARG A 182 17.77 -15.64 -5.35
C ARG A 182 16.55 -14.73 -5.23
N THR A 183 16.66 -13.60 -4.53
CA THR A 183 15.52 -12.68 -4.36
C THR A 183 15.10 -12.09 -5.70
N VAL A 184 16.05 -11.67 -6.52
CA VAL A 184 15.77 -11.13 -7.85
C VAL A 184 15.15 -12.20 -8.75
N HIS A 185 15.61 -13.44 -8.71
CA HIS A 185 14.98 -14.53 -9.47
C HIS A 185 13.52 -14.76 -9.06
N THR A 186 13.22 -14.74 -7.76
CA THR A 186 11.83 -14.81 -7.29
C THR A 186 11.00 -13.63 -7.80
N ASP A 187 11.54 -12.42 -7.77
CA ASP A 187 10.86 -11.23 -8.29
C ASP A 187 10.61 -11.33 -9.80
N ILE A 188 11.57 -11.84 -10.59
CA ILE A 188 11.39 -12.10 -12.04
C ILE A 188 10.30 -13.17 -12.28
N GLU A 189 10.26 -14.22 -11.47
CA GLU A 189 9.25 -15.28 -11.58
C GLU A 189 7.83 -14.77 -11.30
N CYS A 190 7.68 -13.73 -10.47
CA CYS A 190 6.40 -13.08 -10.21
C CYS A 190 5.90 -12.16 -11.34
N LEU A 191 6.71 -11.83 -12.35
CA LEU A 191 6.32 -10.93 -13.43
C LEU A 191 5.41 -11.64 -14.45
N THR A 192 4.09 -11.60 -14.28
CA THR A 192 3.16 -12.36 -15.14
C THR A 192 3.11 -11.84 -16.59
N SER A 193 3.31 -10.53 -16.81
CA SER A 193 3.26 -9.90 -18.13
C SER A 193 4.52 -10.12 -18.96
N LEU A 194 4.34 -10.64 -20.19
CA LEU A 194 5.43 -10.75 -21.17
C LEU A 194 6.02 -9.38 -21.55
N GLY A 195 5.22 -8.31 -21.51
CA GLY A 195 5.70 -6.95 -21.78
C GLY A 195 6.67 -6.47 -20.70
N GLU A 196 6.37 -6.76 -19.44
CA GLU A 196 7.21 -6.40 -18.28
C GLU A 196 8.50 -7.20 -18.27
N LEU A 197 8.43 -8.50 -18.57
CA LEU A 197 9.60 -9.36 -18.72
C LEU A 197 10.55 -8.88 -19.82
N ARG A 198 10.02 -8.47 -20.98
CA ARG A 198 10.85 -7.93 -22.08
C ARG A 198 11.48 -6.58 -21.72
N LEU A 199 10.78 -5.74 -20.97
CA LEU A 199 11.36 -4.49 -20.46
C LEU A 199 12.46 -4.78 -19.43
N PHE A 200 12.25 -5.75 -18.54
CA PHE A 200 13.26 -6.20 -17.57
C PHE A 200 14.50 -6.79 -18.25
N GLU A 201 14.31 -7.66 -19.25
CA GLU A 201 15.38 -8.23 -20.07
C GLU A 201 16.23 -7.12 -20.72
N ALA A 202 15.58 -6.16 -21.39
CA ALA A 202 16.25 -5.04 -22.04
C ALA A 202 16.97 -4.12 -21.04
N ALA A 203 16.41 -3.94 -19.84
CA ALA A 203 17.03 -3.13 -18.78
C ALA A 203 18.24 -3.81 -18.13
N THR A 204 18.34 -5.14 -18.20
CA THR A 204 19.40 -5.92 -17.54
C THR A 204 20.50 -6.40 -18.49
N GLU A 205 20.30 -6.29 -19.80
CA GLU A 205 21.22 -6.79 -20.84
C GLU A 205 22.67 -6.31 -20.67
N ASP A 206 22.87 -5.04 -20.29
CA ASP A 206 24.21 -4.43 -20.18
C ASP A 206 24.86 -4.59 -18.81
N SER A 207 24.06 -4.69 -17.75
CA SER A 207 24.52 -4.55 -16.37
C SER A 207 24.38 -5.82 -15.53
N TYR A 208 23.43 -6.69 -15.89
CA TYR A 208 23.00 -7.85 -15.11
C TYR A 208 22.71 -9.05 -16.02
N ILE A 209 23.73 -9.51 -16.74
CA ILE A 209 23.64 -10.57 -17.77
C ILE A 209 22.94 -11.83 -17.26
N ALA A 210 23.19 -12.24 -16.01
CA ALA A 210 22.56 -13.42 -15.43
C ALA A 210 21.04 -13.25 -15.25
N TRP A 211 20.58 -12.07 -14.86
CA TRP A 211 19.16 -11.75 -14.67
C TRP A 211 18.46 -11.59 -16.03
N SER A 212 19.15 -10.98 -17.00
CA SER A 212 18.70 -10.93 -18.39
C SER A 212 18.49 -12.33 -18.95
N ALA A 213 19.48 -13.23 -18.81
CA ALA A 213 19.36 -14.61 -19.27
C ALA A 213 18.21 -15.39 -18.59
N LYS A 214 17.97 -15.16 -17.29
CA LYS A 214 16.82 -15.74 -16.57
C LYS A 214 15.49 -15.23 -17.14
N ALA A 215 15.38 -13.93 -17.41
CA ALA A 215 14.20 -13.35 -18.05
C ALA A 215 13.98 -13.91 -19.47
N SER A 216 15.03 -14.00 -20.30
CA SER A 216 14.95 -14.61 -21.64
C SER A 216 14.45 -16.05 -21.57
N SER A 217 15.00 -16.86 -20.66
CA SER A 217 14.57 -18.24 -20.47
C SER A 217 13.08 -18.34 -20.08
N ILE A 218 12.60 -17.43 -19.24
CA ILE A 218 11.18 -17.38 -18.86
C ILE A 218 10.31 -16.96 -20.04
N ILE A 219 10.74 -15.99 -20.86
CA ILE A 219 10.04 -15.55 -22.07
C ILE A 219 9.93 -16.72 -23.06
N GLU A 220 11.01 -17.41 -23.37
CA GLU A 220 11.03 -18.57 -24.27
C GLU A 220 10.12 -19.70 -23.78
N ALA A 221 10.16 -19.99 -22.48
CA ALA A 221 9.30 -21.01 -21.87
C ALA A 221 7.81 -20.63 -21.91
N SER A 222 7.51 -19.33 -21.83
CA SER A 222 6.16 -18.79 -21.93
C SER A 222 5.64 -18.81 -23.36
N GLU A 223 6.46 -18.43 -24.33
CA GLU A 223 6.11 -18.45 -25.76
C GLU A 223 5.93 -19.89 -26.28
N SER A 224 6.62 -20.85 -25.67
CA SER A 224 6.45 -22.29 -25.95
C SER A 224 5.29 -22.95 -25.20
N GLY A 225 4.59 -22.22 -24.33
CA GLY A 225 3.44 -22.74 -23.57
C GLY A 225 3.82 -23.76 -22.49
N THR A 226 5.07 -23.76 -22.02
CA THR A 226 5.58 -24.72 -21.03
C THR A 226 5.49 -24.23 -19.59
N VAL A 227 5.22 -22.94 -19.39
CA VAL A 227 5.08 -22.30 -18.08
C VAL A 227 3.65 -21.79 -17.91
N ASP A 228 2.99 -22.30 -16.87
CA ASP A 228 1.72 -21.76 -16.40
C ASP A 228 1.98 -20.39 -15.73
N ARG A 229 1.59 -19.31 -16.38
CA ARG A 229 1.79 -17.92 -15.90
C ARG A 229 0.59 -17.36 -15.15
N ARG A 230 -0.37 -18.22 -14.83
CA ARG A 230 -1.54 -17.83 -14.09
C ARG A 230 -1.15 -17.30 -12.72
N THR A 231 -1.88 -16.30 -12.24
CA THR A 231 -1.72 -15.81 -10.88
C THR A 231 -1.95 -16.96 -9.90
N MET A 232 -1.42 -16.86 -8.68
CA MET A 232 -1.68 -17.87 -7.65
C MET A 232 -3.18 -18.10 -7.43
N GLU A 233 -4.01 -17.06 -7.62
CA GLU A 233 -5.47 -17.15 -7.57
C GLU A 233 -6.02 -17.99 -8.74
N GLU A 234 -5.59 -17.72 -9.97
CA GLU A 234 -6.00 -18.46 -11.18
C GLU A 234 -5.55 -19.94 -11.17
N ALA A 235 -4.39 -20.24 -10.58
CA ALA A 235 -3.91 -21.62 -10.44
C ALA A 235 -4.69 -22.40 -9.36
N LEU A 236 -5.07 -21.74 -8.26
CA LEU A 236 -5.90 -22.34 -7.20
C LEU A 236 -7.33 -22.61 -7.68
N VAL A 237 -7.88 -21.73 -8.52
CA VAL A 237 -9.19 -21.91 -9.17
C VAL A 237 -9.23 -23.21 -9.97
N ASP A 238 -8.19 -23.51 -10.73
CA ASP A 238 -8.09 -24.76 -11.49
C ASP A 238 -8.08 -26.01 -10.59
N GLU A 239 -7.40 -25.94 -9.46
CA GLU A 239 -7.36 -27.03 -8.49
C GLU A 239 -8.74 -27.26 -7.84
N ILE A 240 -9.50 -26.18 -7.61
CA ILE A 240 -10.92 -26.25 -7.24
C ILE A 240 -11.72 -26.94 -8.36
N VAL A 241 -11.53 -26.51 -9.62
CA VAL A 241 -12.26 -27.06 -10.78
C VAL A 241 -12.04 -28.56 -10.94
N LEU A 242 -10.84 -29.06 -10.62
CA LEU A 242 -10.51 -30.49 -10.69
C LEU A 242 -11.14 -31.33 -9.57
N GLN A 243 -11.50 -30.72 -8.43
CA GLN A 243 -12.04 -31.41 -7.25
C GLN A 243 -13.54 -31.18 -7.03
N ALA A 244 -14.11 -30.16 -7.67
CA ALA A 244 -15.50 -29.72 -7.57
C ALA A 244 -16.49 -30.62 -8.32
N SER A 245 -17.71 -30.76 -7.81
CA SER A 245 -18.81 -31.37 -8.58
C SER A 245 -19.33 -30.42 -9.66
N LEU A 246 -20.11 -30.92 -10.63
CA LEU A 246 -20.68 -30.09 -11.70
C LEU A 246 -21.52 -28.91 -11.19
N GLU A 247 -22.21 -29.05 -10.05
CA GLU A 247 -22.96 -27.96 -9.41
C GLU A 247 -22.03 -26.94 -8.73
N ASP A 248 -20.86 -27.38 -8.24
CA ASP A 248 -19.85 -26.51 -7.63
C ASP A 248 -19.09 -25.69 -8.68
N LEU A 249 -18.89 -26.24 -9.89
CA LEU A 249 -18.22 -25.56 -11.01
C LEU A 249 -18.99 -24.34 -11.50
N GLU A 250 -20.32 -24.47 -11.70
CA GLU A 250 -21.17 -23.35 -12.09
C GLU A 250 -21.15 -22.22 -11.04
N MET A 251 -20.98 -22.59 -9.76
CA MET A 251 -20.91 -21.64 -8.65
C MET A 251 -19.53 -20.97 -8.53
N VAL A 252 -18.43 -21.67 -8.84
CA VAL A 252 -17.07 -21.10 -8.88
C VAL A 252 -16.92 -20.12 -10.04
N ASP A 253 -17.36 -20.48 -11.24
CA ASP A 253 -17.35 -19.59 -12.41
C ASP A 253 -18.16 -18.31 -12.11
N PHE A 254 -19.32 -18.45 -11.47
CA PHE A 254 -20.13 -17.30 -11.03
C PHE A 254 -19.44 -16.42 -9.97
N ILE A 255 -18.75 -17.02 -9.00
CA ILE A 255 -17.98 -16.29 -7.98
C ILE A 255 -16.86 -15.46 -8.63
N LEU A 256 -16.20 -16.00 -9.65
CA LEU A 256 -15.17 -15.30 -10.41
C LEU A 256 -15.77 -14.19 -11.26
N GLU A 257 -16.89 -14.44 -11.94
CA GLU A 257 -17.64 -13.39 -12.65
C GLU A 257 -18.05 -12.24 -11.71
N LEU A 258 -18.50 -12.53 -10.48
CA LEU A 258 -18.82 -11.51 -9.47
C LEU A 258 -17.60 -10.69 -9.04
N LYS A 259 -16.43 -11.32 -8.91
CA LYS A 259 -15.18 -10.61 -8.62
C LYS A 259 -14.78 -9.69 -9.78
N GLU A 260 -14.96 -10.12 -11.02
CA GLU A 260 -14.66 -9.31 -12.20
C GLU A 260 -15.64 -8.14 -12.38
N ILE A 261 -16.90 -8.29 -11.93
CA ILE A 261 -17.93 -7.23 -11.93
C ILE A 261 -17.66 -6.15 -10.85
N SER A 262 -16.78 -6.41 -9.87
CA SER A 262 -16.54 -5.52 -8.72
C SER A 262 -15.79 -4.22 -9.08
N ASP A 263 -16.48 -3.27 -9.71
CA ASP A 263 -16.22 -1.84 -9.53
C ASP A 263 -16.56 -1.50 -8.07
N HIS A 264 -15.58 -1.67 -7.19
CA HIS A 264 -15.65 -1.48 -5.73
C HIS A 264 -16.79 -0.54 -5.28
N PRO A 265 -17.94 -1.10 -4.82
CA PRO A 265 -19.13 -0.30 -4.58
C PRO A 265 -18.85 0.77 -3.54
N LEU A 266 -19.20 2.02 -3.86
CA LEU A 266 -18.99 3.14 -2.95
C LEU A 266 -20.29 3.73 -2.43
N VAL A 267 -20.23 4.16 -1.18
CA VAL A 267 -21.33 4.80 -0.46
C VAL A 267 -20.80 6.11 0.08
N VAL A 268 -21.49 7.21 -0.19
CA VAL A 268 -21.09 8.54 0.29
C VAL A 268 -22.02 8.98 1.40
N LEU A 269 -21.48 9.16 2.60
CA LEU A 269 -22.17 9.69 3.76
C LEU A 269 -21.92 11.20 3.87
N THR A 270 -22.90 11.95 3.40
CA THR A 270 -23.01 13.40 3.62
C THR A 270 -24.36 13.66 4.26
N GLY A 271 -24.38 14.35 5.39
CA GLY A 271 -25.59 14.55 6.17
C GLY A 271 -25.46 15.65 7.21
N PRO A 272 -26.59 16.13 7.76
CA PRO A 272 -26.58 17.15 8.79
C PRO A 272 -25.93 16.60 10.06
N CYS A 273 -24.93 17.31 10.57
CA CYS A 273 -24.26 16.97 11.80
C CYS A 273 -25.23 17.04 12.99
N LEU A 274 -25.37 15.95 13.73
CA LEU A 274 -26.18 15.88 14.96
C LEU A 274 -25.67 16.80 16.08
N ARG A 275 -24.42 17.28 15.99
CA ARG A 275 -23.79 18.18 16.97
C ARG A 275 -23.79 19.65 16.56
N ILE A 276 -24.34 20.03 15.39
CA ILE A 276 -24.21 21.39 14.85
C ILE A 276 -24.76 22.48 15.79
N SER A 277 -25.83 22.19 16.51
CA SER A 277 -26.44 23.11 17.48
C SER A 277 -26.19 22.69 18.93
N SER A 278 -25.26 21.78 19.17
CA SER A 278 -24.91 21.33 20.51
C SER A 278 -23.88 22.25 21.17
N THR A 279 -23.77 22.19 22.50
CA THR A 279 -22.73 22.91 23.26
C THR A 279 -21.31 22.38 23.00
N PHE A 280 -21.19 21.25 22.28
CA PHE A 280 -19.92 20.59 21.95
C PHE A 280 -19.90 20.21 20.46
N PRO A 281 -19.70 21.18 19.54
CA PRO A 281 -19.62 20.92 18.10
C PRO A 281 -18.42 20.00 17.78
N CYS A 282 -18.43 19.38 16.60
CA CYS A 282 -17.28 18.60 16.14
C CYS A 282 -16.04 19.50 16.03
N ASN A 283 -14.94 19.04 16.61
CA ASN A 283 -13.64 19.70 16.59
C ASN A 283 -12.65 18.83 15.83
N MET A 284 -12.02 19.39 14.79
CA MET A 284 -11.07 18.68 13.92
C MET A 284 -9.86 18.13 14.67
N SER A 285 -9.31 18.87 15.63
CA SER A 285 -8.17 18.41 16.43
C SER A 285 -8.46 17.15 17.26
N THR A 286 -9.72 16.94 17.67
CA THR A 286 -10.11 15.83 18.56
C THR A 286 -11.05 14.83 17.90
N ILE A 287 -11.37 14.98 16.62
CA ILE A 287 -12.42 14.21 15.96
C ILE A 287 -12.13 12.71 15.97
N GLY A 288 -10.86 12.30 15.84
CA GLY A 288 -10.46 10.89 15.91
C GLY A 288 -10.84 10.26 17.25
N ARG A 289 -10.60 10.97 18.36
CA ARG A 289 -11.01 10.53 19.71
C ARG A 289 -12.53 10.42 19.79
N ASP A 290 -13.22 11.44 19.32
CA ASP A 290 -14.67 11.51 19.41
C ASP A 290 -15.37 10.39 18.62
N CYS A 291 -14.81 9.96 17.49
CA CYS A 291 -15.43 8.93 16.65
C CYS A 291 -14.95 7.50 16.91
N ILE A 292 -13.74 7.28 17.44
CA ILE A 292 -13.16 5.94 17.60
C ILE A 292 -13.22 5.44 19.06
N SER A 293 -13.22 6.32 20.07
CA SER A 293 -13.06 5.92 21.47
C SER A 293 -14.29 5.23 22.12
N PHE A 294 -15.42 5.09 21.44
CA PHE A 294 -16.65 4.52 22.01
C PHE A 294 -17.06 3.21 21.31
N PRO A 295 -16.51 2.03 21.68
CA PRO A 295 -16.85 0.75 21.06
C PRO A 295 -18.16 0.11 21.58
N GLY A 296 -18.97 0.81 22.37
CA GLY A 296 -20.18 0.25 22.97
C GLY A 296 -21.40 0.15 22.03
N PRO A 297 -22.46 -0.59 22.38
CA PRO A 297 -23.67 -0.73 21.54
C PRO A 297 -24.47 0.56 21.33
N SER A 298 -24.19 1.62 22.10
CA SER A 298 -24.83 2.92 21.98
C SER A 298 -23.83 3.97 21.48
N TRP A 299 -23.60 4.00 20.17
CA TRP A 299 -22.89 5.12 19.54
C TRP A 299 -23.83 6.32 19.59
N PRO A 300 -23.63 7.25 20.53
CA PRO A 300 -24.69 8.16 20.96
C PRO A 300 -25.05 9.21 19.90
N LEU A 301 -24.27 9.28 18.82
CA LEU A 301 -24.36 10.30 17.77
C LEU A 301 -24.34 9.67 16.36
N SER A 302 -24.79 8.41 16.24
CA SER A 302 -24.88 7.70 14.95
C SER A 302 -26.24 7.89 14.28
N HIS A 303 -26.24 8.04 12.95
CA HIS A 303 -27.44 7.99 12.11
C HIS A 303 -27.87 6.56 11.77
N ALA A 304 -27.26 5.52 12.35
CA ALA A 304 -27.47 4.11 11.96
C ALA A 304 -28.93 3.66 11.92
N THR A 305 -29.80 4.19 12.78
CA THR A 305 -31.24 3.88 12.78
C THR A 305 -31.92 4.24 11.45
N VAL A 306 -31.40 5.20 10.69
CA VAL A 306 -31.87 5.55 9.34
C VAL A 306 -31.50 4.47 8.31
N TYR A 307 -30.38 3.78 8.54
CA TYR A 307 -29.83 2.76 7.65
C TYR A 307 -30.32 1.33 7.98
N GLU A 308 -31.09 1.15 9.07
CA GLU A 308 -31.63 -0.12 9.57
C GLU A 308 -33.04 -0.48 9.04
N SER A 309 -33.66 0.37 8.21
CA SER A 309 -35.00 0.10 7.65
C SER A 309 -34.98 -0.96 6.54
N ARG A 310 -36.16 -1.42 6.06
CA ARG A 310 -36.32 -2.39 4.94
C ARG A 310 -35.61 -1.99 3.62
N HIS A 311 -35.07 -0.77 3.54
CA HIS A 311 -34.20 -0.29 2.46
C HIS A 311 -32.74 -0.13 2.94
N SER A 312 -32.26 -1.09 3.74
CA SER A 312 -30.97 -1.02 4.40
C SER A 312 -29.82 -0.93 3.40
N LEU A 313 -28.68 -0.39 3.85
CA LEU A 313 -27.49 -0.32 3.01
C LEU A 313 -27.08 -1.70 2.44
N PRO A 314 -27.10 -2.80 3.23
CA PRO A 314 -26.95 -4.15 2.69
C PRO A 314 -27.91 -4.46 1.55
N SER A 315 -29.22 -4.21 1.70
CA SER A 315 -30.20 -4.49 0.64
C SER A 315 -29.96 -3.68 -0.63
N ARG A 316 -29.41 -2.47 -0.53
CA ARG A 316 -29.02 -1.66 -1.70
C ARG A 316 -27.78 -2.22 -2.38
N ILE A 317 -26.80 -2.68 -1.61
CA ILE A 317 -25.58 -3.31 -2.14
C ILE A 317 -25.92 -4.64 -2.83
N HIS A 318 -26.77 -5.46 -2.21
CA HIS A 318 -27.34 -6.66 -2.84
C HIS A 318 -28.01 -6.36 -4.19
N SER A 319 -28.71 -5.23 -4.29
CA SER A 319 -29.34 -4.79 -5.55
C SER A 319 -28.35 -4.16 -6.55
N MET A 320 -27.23 -3.61 -6.09
CA MET A 320 -26.19 -3.03 -6.95
C MET A 320 -25.28 -4.09 -7.55
N LEU A 321 -25.01 -5.17 -6.81
CA LEU A 321 -24.26 -6.33 -7.29
C LEU A 321 -25.07 -7.21 -8.28
N ASP A 322 -26.26 -6.74 -8.68
CA ASP A 322 -27.19 -7.37 -9.63
C ASP A 322 -27.34 -8.90 -9.46
N LEU A 323 -27.43 -9.35 -8.21
CA LEU A 323 -27.61 -10.77 -7.87
C LEU A 323 -29.00 -11.32 -8.26
N LYS A 324 -29.70 -10.70 -9.22
CA LYS A 324 -31.10 -11.00 -9.50
C LYS A 324 -31.28 -12.11 -10.54
N ASP A 325 -32.18 -13.00 -10.12
CA ASP A 325 -32.95 -14.01 -10.84
C ASP A 325 -32.30 -15.36 -11.17
N ASN A 326 -30.97 -15.51 -11.16
CA ASN A 326 -30.37 -16.83 -11.41
C ASN A 326 -30.21 -17.72 -10.16
N PHE A 327 -30.27 -17.17 -8.94
CA PHE A 327 -30.30 -18.00 -7.72
C PHE A 327 -31.05 -17.34 -6.57
N LYS A 328 -31.75 -18.17 -5.77
CA LYS A 328 -32.39 -17.77 -4.51
C LYS A 328 -31.40 -17.55 -3.36
N LEU A 329 -30.11 -17.77 -3.59
CA LEU A 329 -29.09 -17.75 -2.54
C LEU A 329 -28.69 -16.32 -2.19
N SER A 330 -28.95 -15.95 -0.95
CA SER A 330 -28.49 -14.71 -0.34
C SER A 330 -26.98 -14.78 -0.05
N ILE A 331 -26.33 -13.60 0.03
CA ILE A 331 -24.94 -13.45 0.49
C ILE A 331 -24.71 -14.10 1.88
N GLU A 332 -25.74 -14.16 2.73
CA GLU A 332 -25.71 -14.85 4.02
C GLU A 332 -25.60 -16.37 3.85
N GLU A 333 -26.26 -16.94 2.84
CA GLU A 333 -26.17 -18.37 2.51
C GLU A 333 -24.82 -18.71 1.87
N LEU A 334 -24.26 -17.86 1.01
CA LEU A 334 -22.90 -18.03 0.47
C LEU A 334 -21.82 -18.06 1.57
N GLY A 335 -21.98 -17.23 2.60
CA GLY A 335 -21.06 -17.20 3.75
C GLY A 335 -21.20 -18.39 4.70
N GLY A 336 -22.24 -19.22 4.54
CA GLY A 336 -22.53 -20.39 5.36
C GLY A 336 -22.37 -21.74 4.65
N LEU A 337 -21.92 -21.75 3.40
CA LEU A 337 -21.73 -22.98 2.63
C LEU A 337 -20.64 -23.87 3.24
N GLN A 338 -21.04 -25.05 3.70
CA GLN A 338 -20.21 -25.96 4.49
C GLN A 338 -19.08 -26.62 3.69
N TRP A 339 -19.22 -26.76 2.37
CA TRP A 339 -18.15 -27.28 1.51
C TRP A 339 -16.99 -26.27 1.36
N LEU A 340 -17.28 -24.96 1.34
CA LEU A 340 -16.26 -23.90 1.36
C LEU A 340 -15.44 -23.87 2.66
N THR A 341 -15.98 -24.38 3.77
CA THR A 341 -15.25 -24.53 5.04
C THR A 341 -14.41 -25.80 5.12
N ASP A 342 -14.67 -26.79 4.26
CA ASP A 342 -13.90 -28.04 4.16
C ASP A 342 -12.74 -27.93 3.14
N ILE A 343 -12.79 -26.95 2.25
CA ILE A 343 -11.70 -26.60 1.35
C ILE A 343 -10.61 -25.86 2.16
N ASP A 344 -9.35 -26.29 2.02
CA ASP A 344 -8.17 -25.78 2.74
C ASP A 344 -8.21 -24.26 2.92
N GLY A 345 -8.00 -23.75 4.15
CA GLY A 345 -8.22 -22.33 4.50
C GLY A 345 -7.45 -21.29 3.66
N VAL A 346 -6.50 -21.73 2.83
CA VAL A 346 -5.84 -20.93 1.79
C VAL A 346 -6.83 -20.52 0.68
N LEU A 347 -7.71 -21.43 0.26
CA LEU A 347 -8.71 -21.21 -0.79
C LEU A 347 -9.82 -20.26 -0.34
N GLU A 348 -10.21 -20.32 0.94
CA GLU A 348 -11.14 -19.36 1.55
C GLU A 348 -10.59 -17.91 1.45
N THR A 349 -9.27 -17.72 1.64
CA THR A 349 -8.62 -16.41 1.50
C THR A 349 -8.44 -15.94 0.06
N VAL A 350 -8.45 -16.88 -0.91
CA VAL A 350 -8.41 -16.54 -2.34
C VAL A 350 -9.79 -16.18 -2.83
N ILE A 351 -10.84 -16.88 -2.41
CA ILE A 351 -12.20 -16.64 -2.88
C ILE A 351 -12.82 -15.38 -2.23
N PHE A 352 -12.57 -15.16 -0.95
CA PHE A 352 -13.17 -14.06 -0.20
C PHE A 352 -12.17 -12.95 0.14
N PRO A 353 -12.64 -11.68 0.22
CA PRO A 353 -14.02 -11.24 0.03
C PRO A 353 -14.41 -11.15 -1.45
N LEU A 354 -15.69 -11.41 -1.77
CA LEU A 354 -16.26 -11.23 -3.12
C LEU A 354 -16.36 -9.75 -3.51
N ALA A 355 -16.58 -8.88 -2.51
CA ALA A 355 -16.66 -7.45 -2.72
C ALA A 355 -16.04 -6.68 -1.56
N ARG A 356 -15.29 -5.64 -1.90
CA ARG A 356 -14.86 -4.61 -0.95
C ARG A 356 -15.72 -3.37 -1.17
N ILE A 357 -16.42 -2.95 -0.13
CA ILE A 357 -17.34 -1.82 -0.16
C ILE A 357 -16.74 -0.66 0.61
N PHE A 358 -16.70 0.51 -0.02
CA PHE A 358 -16.07 1.69 0.55
C PHE A 358 -17.11 2.74 0.95
N ILE A 359 -17.16 3.05 2.24
CA ILE A 359 -17.99 4.12 2.80
C ILE A 359 -17.15 5.39 2.92
N TYR A 360 -17.30 6.29 1.97
CA TYR A 360 -16.74 7.63 2.04
C TYR A 360 -17.57 8.48 2.98
N CYS A 361 -16.94 9.16 3.93
CA CYS A 361 -17.67 10.01 4.86
C CYS A 361 -16.98 11.35 5.06
N ALA A 362 -17.78 12.42 5.18
CA ALA A 362 -17.25 13.72 5.60
C ALA A 362 -16.71 13.63 7.04
N LEU A 363 -15.74 14.50 7.36
CA LEU A 363 -15.09 14.60 8.67
C LEU A 363 -16.03 15.13 9.77
N CYS A 364 -17.14 14.43 10.04
CA CYS A 364 -18.00 14.63 11.21
C CYS A 364 -17.86 13.43 12.14
N ALA A 365 -17.74 13.67 13.45
CA ALA A 365 -17.77 12.60 14.44
C ALA A 365 -19.01 11.71 14.27
N CYS A 366 -20.16 12.31 13.96
CA CYS A 366 -21.43 11.64 13.71
C CYS A 366 -21.44 10.72 12.46
N LEU A 367 -20.84 11.17 11.36
CA LEU A 367 -20.85 10.45 10.09
C LEU A 367 -19.80 9.34 10.10
N VAL A 368 -18.61 9.61 10.64
CA VAL A 368 -17.58 8.59 10.87
C VAL A 368 -18.10 7.53 11.84
N GLN A 369 -18.82 7.96 12.89
CA GLN A 369 -19.50 7.03 13.79
C GLN A 369 -20.53 6.17 13.02
N THR A 370 -21.35 6.80 12.18
CA THR A 370 -22.33 6.04 11.40
C THR A 370 -21.66 5.01 10.49
N ALA A 371 -20.58 5.40 9.79
CA ALA A 371 -19.85 4.54 8.88
C ALA A 371 -19.27 3.30 9.59
N LEU A 372 -18.51 3.51 10.67
CA LEU A 372 -17.86 2.40 11.37
C LEU A 372 -18.89 1.47 12.06
N LEU A 373 -20.02 2.00 12.54
CA LEU A 373 -21.10 1.17 13.07
C LEU A 373 -21.70 0.28 11.98
N VAL A 374 -21.94 0.85 10.80
CA VAL A 374 -22.41 0.09 9.62
C VAL A 374 -21.40 -1.00 9.26
N CYS A 375 -20.11 -0.68 9.20
CA CYS A 375 -19.06 -1.67 8.93
C CYS A 375 -19.03 -2.78 9.98
N SER A 376 -19.07 -2.43 11.26
CA SER A 376 -18.99 -3.42 12.35
C SER A 376 -20.17 -4.40 12.37
N ARG A 377 -21.33 -3.99 11.86
CA ARG A 377 -22.54 -4.82 11.84
C ARG A 377 -22.74 -5.57 10.53
N SER A 378 -22.29 -4.99 9.43
CA SER A 378 -22.59 -5.50 8.08
C SER A 378 -21.44 -6.27 7.46
N SER A 379 -20.20 -6.07 7.92
CA SER A 379 -19.04 -6.78 7.37
C SER A 379 -19.11 -8.27 7.70
N LEU A 380 -19.12 -9.08 6.64
CA LEU A 380 -19.08 -10.54 6.70
C LEU A 380 -17.83 -11.03 5.95
N LYS A 381 -17.57 -12.34 5.97
CA LYS A 381 -16.48 -12.93 5.18
C LYS A 381 -16.66 -12.66 3.68
N VAL A 382 -17.90 -12.72 3.21
CA VAL A 382 -18.25 -12.58 1.78
C VAL A 382 -18.05 -11.15 1.27
N HIS A 383 -18.22 -10.15 2.11
CA HIS A 383 -18.06 -8.76 1.71
C HIS A 383 -17.56 -7.90 2.86
N GLU A 384 -16.51 -7.13 2.57
CA GLU A 384 -15.77 -6.38 3.56
C GLU A 384 -16.05 -4.89 3.41
N TYR A 385 -16.40 -4.23 4.51
CA TYR A 385 -16.63 -2.78 4.50
C TYR A 385 -15.46 -2.02 5.09
N PHE A 386 -15.08 -0.97 4.38
CA PHE A 386 -14.05 -0.04 4.79
C PHE A 386 -14.58 1.40 4.81
N VAL A 387 -14.14 2.18 5.78
CA VAL A 387 -14.45 3.59 5.94
C VAL A 387 -13.30 4.41 5.39
N ARG A 388 -13.63 5.37 4.52
CA ARG A 388 -12.72 6.34 3.92
C ARG A 388 -13.15 7.76 4.34
N PRO A 389 -12.67 8.26 5.49
CA PRO A 389 -12.93 9.65 5.87
C PRO A 389 -12.27 10.58 4.86
N ASP A 390 -13.01 11.46 4.19
CA ASP A 390 -12.49 12.25 3.07
C ASP A 390 -12.65 13.75 3.35
N ASP A 391 -11.54 14.49 3.29
CA ASP A 391 -11.50 15.93 3.52
C ASP A 391 -12.30 16.70 2.47
N ARG A 392 -12.47 16.18 1.25
CA ARG A 392 -13.21 16.85 0.17
C ARG A 392 -14.70 16.86 0.44
N LEU A 393 -15.20 15.91 1.23
CA LEU A 393 -16.60 15.81 1.61
C LEU A 393 -16.92 16.78 2.75
N THR A 394 -18.00 17.53 2.57
CA THR A 394 -18.44 18.52 3.56
C THR A 394 -19.61 17.98 4.38
N SER A 395 -19.58 18.25 5.69
CA SER A 395 -20.74 18.13 6.57
C SER A 395 -21.15 19.50 7.10
N SER A 396 -22.35 19.62 7.64
CA SER A 396 -22.87 20.90 8.10
C SER A 396 -22.08 21.52 9.27
N CYS A 397 -21.26 20.74 10.00
CA CYS A 397 -20.43 21.25 11.09
C CYS A 397 -18.97 21.59 10.70
N CYS A 398 -18.54 21.25 9.47
CA CYS A 398 -17.13 21.38 9.06
C CYS A 398 -16.87 22.60 8.14
N ILE A 399 -17.87 23.45 7.92
CA ILE A 399 -17.75 24.59 7.01
C ILE A 399 -16.72 25.58 7.58
N GLY A 400 -15.60 25.76 6.86
CA GLY A 400 -14.51 26.66 7.25
C GLY A 400 -13.56 26.13 8.33
N GLN A 401 -13.62 24.84 8.67
CA GLN A 401 -12.66 24.20 9.58
C GLN A 401 -11.48 23.56 8.81
N ASP A 402 -10.35 23.36 9.49
CA ASP A 402 -9.19 22.66 8.93
C ASP A 402 -9.47 21.15 8.81
N ARG A 403 -9.84 20.73 7.60
CA ARG A 403 -10.19 19.35 7.29
C ARG A 403 -8.95 18.44 7.26
N VAL A 404 -7.76 18.98 7.01
CA VAL A 404 -6.51 18.21 7.05
C VAL A 404 -6.20 17.82 8.49
N GLU A 405 -6.37 18.75 9.42
CA GLU A 405 -6.27 18.49 10.86
C GLU A 405 -7.24 17.40 11.31
N GLY A 406 -8.48 17.45 10.81
CA GLY A 406 -9.51 16.44 11.08
C GLY A 406 -9.11 15.04 10.62
N LEU A 407 -8.58 14.93 9.40
CA LEU A 407 -8.12 13.66 8.86
C LEU A 407 -6.92 13.12 9.65
N ARG A 408 -5.97 13.99 10.00
CA ARG A 408 -4.78 13.64 10.82
C ARG A 408 -5.17 13.14 12.20
N SER A 409 -6.14 13.79 12.85
CA SER A 409 -6.67 13.36 14.16
C SER A 409 -7.24 11.94 14.13
N ILE A 410 -7.96 11.56 13.05
CA ILE A 410 -8.46 10.19 12.86
C ILE A 410 -7.28 9.22 12.67
N TYR A 411 -6.33 9.55 11.81
CA TYR A 411 -5.16 8.72 11.52
C TYR A 411 -4.35 8.44 12.78
N ASP A 412 -4.03 9.48 13.55
CA ASP A 412 -3.26 9.39 14.79
C ASP A 412 -3.98 8.53 15.84
N MET A 413 -5.31 8.61 15.91
CA MET A 413 -6.09 7.80 16.82
C MET A 413 -6.07 6.32 16.43
N VAL A 414 -6.15 6.00 15.13
CA VAL A 414 -6.01 4.62 14.64
C VAL A 414 -4.63 4.08 15.00
N LYS A 415 -3.57 4.84 14.68
CA LYS A 415 -2.19 4.45 15.02
C LYS A 415 -2.00 4.28 16.52
N LEU A 416 -2.56 5.17 17.34
CA LEU A 416 -2.50 5.05 18.80
C LEU A 416 -3.13 3.74 19.28
N ASN A 417 -4.31 3.38 18.77
CA ASN A 417 -4.97 2.13 19.14
C ASN A 417 -4.19 0.90 18.64
N GLU A 418 -3.61 0.95 17.44
CA GLU A 418 -2.72 -0.09 16.92
C GLU A 418 -1.47 -0.26 17.79
N THR A 419 -0.86 0.83 18.28
CA THR A 419 0.31 0.74 19.17
C THR A 419 0.00 0.19 20.56
N GLN A 420 -1.25 0.30 21.02
CA GLN A 420 -1.70 -0.26 22.29
C GLN A 420 -2.10 -1.74 22.18
N ALA A 421 -2.16 -2.28 20.95
CA ALA A 421 -2.42 -3.68 20.67
C ALA A 421 -1.27 -4.58 21.16
N THR A 422 -1.58 -5.53 22.05
CA THR A 422 -0.61 -6.53 22.50
C THR A 422 -0.67 -7.84 21.72
N ALA A 423 -1.78 -8.11 21.02
CA ALA A 423 -1.98 -9.29 20.17
C ALA A 423 -3.08 -9.04 19.11
N PRO A 424 -3.16 -9.85 18.02
CA PRO A 424 -4.32 -9.85 17.12
C PRO A 424 -5.60 -10.16 17.90
N GLY A 425 -6.60 -9.28 17.83
CA GLY A 425 -7.85 -9.43 18.58
C GLY A 425 -7.81 -8.90 20.02
N ASP A 426 -6.84 -8.07 20.38
CA ASP A 426 -6.79 -7.40 21.67
C ASP A 426 -8.07 -6.55 21.90
N TYR A 427 -8.86 -6.92 22.90
CA TYR A 427 -10.13 -6.30 23.26
C TYR A 427 -9.99 -4.83 23.70
N LYS A 428 -8.75 -4.36 23.95
CA LYS A 428 -8.45 -2.96 24.26
C LYS A 428 -8.48 -2.06 23.02
N ILE A 429 -8.32 -2.61 21.82
CA ILE A 429 -8.45 -1.87 20.57
C ILE A 429 -9.94 -1.80 20.23
N PRO A 430 -10.52 -0.61 19.98
CA PRO A 430 -11.87 -0.53 19.46
C PRO A 430 -11.99 -1.37 18.18
N ALA A 431 -12.87 -2.38 18.17
CA ALA A 431 -13.04 -3.27 17.02
C ALA A 431 -13.40 -2.52 15.73
N ALA A 432 -13.94 -1.31 15.86
CA ALA A 432 -14.21 -0.38 14.76
C ALA A 432 -12.95 0.09 14.02
N THR A 433 -11.80 0.15 14.68
CA THR A 433 -10.55 0.69 14.12
C THR A 433 -10.08 -0.10 12.89
N LYS A 434 -10.35 -1.41 12.85
CA LYS A 434 -9.99 -2.29 11.71
C LYS A 434 -10.72 -1.94 10.40
N HIS A 435 -11.84 -1.22 10.50
CA HIS A 435 -12.64 -0.85 9.35
C HIS A 435 -12.19 0.47 8.72
N ILE A 436 -11.20 1.18 9.29
CA ILE A 436 -10.67 2.40 8.67
C ILE A 436 -9.65 2.00 7.60
N ASP A 437 -9.85 2.49 6.37
CA ASP A 437 -8.93 2.24 5.26
C ASP A 437 -7.67 3.11 5.39
N MET A 438 -6.66 2.58 6.07
CA MET A 438 -5.41 3.28 6.29
C MET A 438 -4.61 3.50 5.00
N LEU A 439 -4.76 2.64 3.99
CA LEU A 439 -4.11 2.82 2.69
C LEU A 439 -4.69 4.03 1.96
N TRP A 440 -6.02 4.14 1.94
CA TRP A 440 -6.67 5.34 1.43
C TRP A 440 -6.19 6.59 2.17
N MET A 441 -6.03 6.53 3.50
CA MET A 441 -5.64 7.72 4.28
C MET A 441 -4.23 8.16 3.92
N GLU A 442 -3.30 7.21 3.85
CA GLU A 442 -1.92 7.45 3.43
C GLU A 442 -1.86 8.01 1.99
N GLU A 443 -2.65 7.45 1.06
CA GLU A 443 -2.75 7.93 -0.32
C GLU A 443 -3.37 9.34 -0.40
N ARG A 444 -4.41 9.63 0.39
CA ARG A 444 -5.03 10.95 0.38
C ARG A 444 -4.12 12.00 0.99
N PHE A 445 -3.41 11.71 2.09
CA PHE A 445 -2.39 12.62 2.62
C PHE A 445 -1.35 12.93 1.54
N HIS A 446 -0.90 11.91 0.82
CA HIS A 446 -0.01 12.07 -0.32
C HIS A 446 -0.63 12.96 -1.42
N LEU A 447 -1.92 12.83 -1.73
CA LEU A 447 -2.60 13.68 -2.72
C LEU A 447 -2.79 15.13 -2.25
N MET A 448 -3.11 15.38 -0.97
CA MET A 448 -3.27 16.73 -0.42
C MET A 448 -1.97 17.52 -0.46
N GLU A 449 -0.83 16.87 -0.16
CA GLU A 449 0.50 17.46 -0.32
C GLU A 449 0.78 17.91 -1.77
N ASN A 450 0.18 17.22 -2.75
CA ASN A 450 0.25 17.60 -4.17
C ASN A 450 -0.70 18.75 -4.53
N GLU A 451 -1.85 18.88 -3.85
CA GLU A 451 -2.86 19.92 -4.11
C GLU A 451 -2.47 21.29 -3.52
N GLU A 452 -1.81 21.33 -2.37
CA GLU A 452 -1.30 22.58 -1.75
C GLU A 452 -0.10 23.20 -2.50
N SER A 453 0.42 22.49 -3.50
CA SER A 453 1.59 22.88 -4.29
C SER A 453 1.25 23.62 -5.60
N ILE A 454 -0.04 23.83 -5.88
CA ILE A 454 -0.61 24.57 -7.04
C ILE A 454 -1.17 25.90 -6.54
#